data_AF-A0A401WYE5-F1
#
_entry.id   AF-A0A401WYE5-F1
#
_cell.length_a   1.000
_cell.length_b   1.000
_cell.length_c   1.000
_cell.angle_alpha   90.00
_cell.angle_beta   90.00
_cell.angle_gamma   90.00
#
_symmetry.space_group_name_H-M   'P 1'
#
loop_
_entity.id
_entity.type
_entity.pdbx_description
1 polymer ?
#
loop_
_entity_poly.entity_id
_entity_poly.type
_entity_poly.pdbx_seq_one_letter_code
_entity_poly.pdbx_strand_id
1 'polypeptide(L)'
;MTSNTNSTNSEENSPNYPSTNSKSNNEKTQIPNGGLIASPHGQNDCIQGQEQSWGSMLGTGEMVVNGATVDLHRSNKDVSVPVKVPVNCANGLEVMKSMGLVPIDNDDFKTLDRPHVQELDDILGLAWPALDHGFVRLIDYMGDQEAIIQAARVSYGKGTKSVTEDTSLLHYLYRNRHSSPFEMCEIKLHVKLPIFIARQWIRHRTASVNEYSARYSLLDNEFYLPTADKVACQSTDNKQGRGDVLPLDKALEVIKILREDAERNYADYEKLLAPEDQKGFDVARELGRINLTLNTYTQWYWKVDLHNLLHFLSLRIDSHAQYEIRVYAQIISKILKLWVPDVFEAWEEYSLQAKTFSKSQIAVLRKILAFAQKAGLSEQELTQYLQIQGVKGREAREFKDLLIG
;
A
#
# COMPACT_ATOMS: atom_id res chain seq x y z
N MET A 1 -15.95 47.96 -57.33
CA MET A 1 -16.66 46.80 -57.89
C MET A 1 -16.31 45.61 -57.00
N THR A 2 -16.92 45.42 -55.82
CA THR A 2 -18.22 44.78 -55.50
C THR A 2 -18.39 43.35 -56.01
N SER A 3 -18.30 42.38 -55.09
CA SER A 3 -19.26 41.27 -54.85
C SER A 3 -18.75 40.45 -53.64
N ASN A 4 -19.39 40.57 -52.47
CA ASN A 4 -20.47 39.70 -51.91
C ASN A 4 -19.92 38.37 -51.33
N THR A 5 -20.27 37.89 -50.13
CA THR A 5 -21.44 38.09 -49.25
C THR A 5 -21.24 37.36 -47.91
N ASN A 6 -21.75 37.95 -46.80
CA ASN A 6 -22.55 37.39 -45.68
C ASN A 6 -22.17 36.02 -45.02
N SER A 7 -22.33 35.75 -43.72
CA SER A 7 -23.10 36.37 -42.62
C SER A 7 -22.86 35.63 -41.28
N THR A 8 -22.89 36.39 -40.19
CA THR A 8 -23.52 36.18 -38.87
C THR A 8 -23.19 34.99 -37.94
N ASN A 9 -22.88 35.41 -36.70
CA ASN A 9 -22.94 34.73 -35.41
C ASN A 9 -24.27 33.98 -35.14
N SER A 10 -24.18 32.92 -34.34
CA SER A 10 -25.26 32.44 -33.48
C SER A 10 -24.69 31.69 -32.26
N GLU A 11 -25.05 32.19 -31.07
CA GLU A 11 -24.92 31.56 -29.75
C GLU A 11 -25.99 30.46 -29.56
N GLU A 12 -25.63 29.32 -28.98
CA GLU A 12 -26.49 28.30 -28.32
C GLU A 12 -25.55 27.34 -27.55
N ASN A 13 -25.82 26.67 -26.42
CA ASN A 13 -26.95 26.56 -25.50
C ASN A 13 -26.43 25.83 -24.23
N SER A 14 -26.87 26.24 -23.03
CA SER A 14 -26.69 25.50 -21.76
C SER A 14 -28.06 25.00 -21.26
N PRO A 15 -28.19 23.77 -20.74
CA PRO A 15 -29.51 23.24 -20.36
C PRO A 15 -29.97 23.65 -18.95
N ASN A 16 -31.23 24.09 -18.88
CA ASN A 16 -32.00 24.40 -17.67
C ASN A 16 -32.53 23.13 -16.97
N TYR A 17 -32.50 23.12 -15.63
CA TYR A 17 -33.27 22.20 -14.77
C TYR A 17 -34.56 22.91 -14.30
N PRO A 18 -35.74 22.24 -14.28
CA PRO A 18 -36.97 22.86 -13.81
C PRO A 18 -37.18 22.66 -12.30
N SER A 19 -37.58 23.76 -11.64
CA SER A 19 -38.11 23.83 -10.30
C SER A 19 -39.60 23.46 -10.26
N THR A 20 -40.03 22.66 -9.30
CA THR A 20 -41.46 22.50 -8.96
C THR A 20 -41.69 22.82 -7.50
N ASN A 21 -42.64 23.72 -7.26
CA ASN A 21 -43.11 24.15 -5.95
C ASN A 21 -44.63 23.85 -5.90
N SER A 22 -45.12 23.08 -4.92
CA SER A 22 -46.56 23.03 -4.62
C SER A 22 -46.88 22.56 -3.19
N LYS A 23 -47.30 23.54 -2.39
CA LYS A 23 -48.47 23.58 -1.47
C LYS A 23 -48.67 22.51 -0.39
N SER A 24 -48.88 23.05 0.81
CA SER A 24 -49.41 22.51 2.06
C SER A 24 -50.80 21.87 1.95
N ASN A 25 -51.04 20.84 2.77
CA ASN A 25 -52.32 20.63 3.47
C ASN A 25 -52.12 19.80 4.75
N ASN A 26 -52.72 20.29 5.84
CA ASN A 26 -52.92 19.61 7.12
C ASN A 26 -54.07 18.61 7.01
N GLU A 27 -53.96 17.44 7.63
CA GLU A 27 -55.12 16.77 8.24
C GLU A 27 -54.70 15.83 9.37
N LYS A 28 -55.47 15.90 10.46
CA LYS A 28 -55.34 15.14 11.72
C LYS A 28 -55.97 13.75 11.57
N THR A 29 -55.42 12.73 12.23
CA THR A 29 -56.24 11.63 12.78
C THR A 29 -55.52 10.91 13.92
N GLN A 30 -56.24 10.69 15.02
CA GLN A 30 -55.82 10.00 16.25
C GLN A 30 -56.36 8.55 16.30
N ILE A 31 -55.48 7.58 16.66
CA ILE A 31 -55.51 6.51 17.72
C ILE A 31 -56.78 5.58 17.77
N PRO A 32 -56.78 4.22 18.00
CA PRO A 32 -55.99 3.50 19.03
C PRO A 32 -55.56 2.00 18.88
N ASN A 33 -54.61 1.62 19.75
CA ASN A 33 -54.38 0.38 20.53
C ASN A 33 -54.36 -1.04 19.91
N GLY A 34 -53.22 -1.72 20.11
CA GLY A 34 -53.14 -2.89 21.02
C GLY A 34 -53.15 -4.30 20.40
N GLY A 35 -52.14 -5.12 20.77
CA GLY A 35 -52.31 -6.58 20.87
C GLY A 35 -51.37 -7.47 20.06
N LEU A 36 -50.31 -7.96 20.73
CA LEU A 36 -49.66 -9.27 20.65
C LEU A 36 -50.20 -10.32 19.66
N ILE A 37 -49.30 -11.05 18.99
CA ILE A 37 -49.08 -12.53 19.05
C ILE A 37 -48.08 -12.93 17.94
N ALA A 38 -46.94 -13.52 18.34
CA ALA A 38 -46.35 -14.76 17.78
C ALA A 38 -44.88 -14.91 18.18
N SER A 39 -44.64 -15.82 19.13
CA SER A 39 -43.41 -16.61 19.26
C SER A 39 -43.77 -18.04 18.80
N PRO A 40 -42.81 -18.89 18.36
CA PRO A 40 -42.08 -19.66 19.37
C PRO A 40 -40.60 -20.00 19.06
N HIS A 41 -39.83 -20.04 20.15
CA HIS A 41 -38.74 -20.98 20.53
C HIS A 41 -37.48 -21.12 19.64
N GLY A 42 -36.25 -21.13 20.18
CA GLY A 42 -35.82 -21.47 21.54
C GLY A 42 -34.49 -20.83 21.96
N GLN A 43 -34.29 -20.90 23.29
CA GLN A 43 -33.25 -20.30 24.12
C GLN A 43 -31.92 -21.07 24.06
N ASN A 44 -30.81 -20.37 24.34
CA ASN A 44 -30.11 -20.58 25.61
C ASN A 44 -29.13 -19.43 25.93
N ASP A 45 -29.26 -18.97 27.18
CA ASP A 45 -28.62 -17.85 27.85
C ASP A 45 -27.17 -18.12 28.27
N CYS A 46 -26.37 -17.05 28.45
CA CYS A 46 -25.80 -16.73 29.76
C CYS A 46 -25.13 -15.33 29.85
N ILE A 47 -25.86 -14.41 30.51
CA ILE A 47 -25.51 -13.53 31.64
C ILE A 47 -24.44 -12.43 31.50
N GLN A 48 -24.95 -11.19 31.65
CA GLN A 48 -24.29 -9.91 31.86
C GLN A 48 -23.70 -9.77 33.29
N GLY A 49 -22.59 -9.03 33.44
CA GLY A 49 -22.09 -8.52 34.71
C GLY A 49 -21.97 -6.99 34.69
N GLN A 50 -22.73 -6.31 35.54
CA GLN A 50 -22.71 -4.87 35.78
C GLN A 50 -21.58 -4.47 36.76
N GLU A 51 -21.08 -3.24 36.60
CA GLU A 51 -20.24 -2.52 37.57
C GLU A 51 -21.00 -2.17 38.85
N GLN A 52 -20.43 -2.42 40.04
CA GLN A 52 -20.69 -1.62 41.25
C GLN A 52 -19.47 -1.55 42.21
N SER A 53 -19.03 -0.31 42.44
CA SER A 53 -18.70 0.34 43.73
C SER A 53 -18.30 -0.54 44.93
N TRP A 54 -17.06 -0.34 45.43
CA TRP A 54 -16.56 -0.92 46.68
C TRP A 54 -16.96 -0.10 47.91
N GLY A 55 -17.83 -0.67 48.75
CA GLY A 55 -18.10 -0.25 50.12
C GLY A 55 -17.53 -1.25 51.12
N SER A 56 -16.88 -0.74 52.17
CA SER A 56 -16.23 -1.50 53.25
C SER A 56 -17.23 -2.23 54.15
N MET A 57 -17.03 -3.53 54.40
CA MET A 57 -17.49 -4.19 55.64
C MET A 57 -16.57 -5.37 56.00
N LEU A 58 -16.11 -5.35 57.25
CA LEU A 58 -15.27 -6.34 57.91
C LEU A 58 -16.12 -7.58 58.30
N GLY A 59 -15.63 -8.78 57.98
CA GLY A 59 -16.19 -10.05 58.44
C GLY A 59 -15.15 -11.16 58.37
N THR A 60 -14.81 -11.72 59.53
CA THR A 60 -13.75 -12.70 59.77
C THR A 60 -14.15 -14.12 59.35
N GLY A 61 -13.34 -14.79 58.52
CA GLY A 61 -13.45 -16.23 58.24
C GLY A 61 -12.18 -16.79 57.60
N GLU A 62 -11.63 -17.85 58.17
CA GLU A 62 -10.45 -18.57 57.68
C GLU A 62 -10.76 -19.42 56.44
N MET A 63 -9.83 -19.50 55.48
CA MET A 63 -9.91 -20.42 54.33
C MET A 63 -8.60 -21.19 54.22
N VAL A 64 -8.68 -22.52 54.13
CA VAL A 64 -7.53 -23.43 54.02
C VAL A 64 -7.36 -23.87 52.57
N VAL A 65 -6.16 -23.70 52.00
CA VAL A 65 -5.76 -24.29 50.70
C VAL A 65 -4.37 -24.92 50.85
N ASN A 66 -4.27 -26.22 50.53
CA ASN A 66 -3.03 -27.00 50.43
C ASN A 66 -2.06 -26.97 51.63
N GLY A 67 -2.58 -27.20 52.85
CA GLY A 67 -1.77 -27.73 53.95
C GLY A 67 -0.73 -26.81 54.61
N ALA A 68 -0.80 -25.49 54.41
CA ALA A 68 0.04 -24.52 55.14
C ALA A 68 -0.82 -23.47 55.86
N THR A 69 -0.56 -23.28 57.15
CA THR A 69 -1.19 -22.24 58.00
C THR A 69 -0.37 -20.95 57.89
N VAL A 70 -1.01 -19.83 57.54
CA VAL A 70 -0.35 -18.51 57.51
C VAL A 70 -1.10 -17.56 58.46
N ASP A 71 -0.37 -17.09 59.47
CA ASP A 71 -0.85 -16.17 60.49
C ASP A 71 -0.72 -14.71 59.99
N LEU A 72 -1.83 -13.97 59.94
CA LEU A 72 -1.91 -12.64 59.33
C LEU A 72 -1.60 -11.53 60.35
N HIS A 73 -0.41 -11.48 60.93
CA HIS A 73 0.07 -10.29 61.67
C HIS A 73 1.53 -9.98 61.32
N ARG A 74 1.76 -9.22 60.23
CA ARG A 74 2.92 -8.32 60.11
C ARG A 74 2.76 -7.27 59.01
N SER A 75 3.10 -6.04 59.39
CA SER A 75 3.01 -4.77 58.67
C SER A 75 4.03 -4.59 57.54
N ASN A 76 3.63 -3.80 56.54
CA ASN A 76 4.43 -2.97 55.61
C ASN A 76 5.72 -3.57 55.00
N LYS A 77 5.64 -3.89 53.70
CA LYS A 77 6.43 -3.26 52.62
C LYS A 77 6.05 -3.88 51.28
N ASP A 78 5.88 -3.05 50.27
CA ASP A 78 5.63 -3.44 48.88
C ASP A 78 6.63 -4.51 48.41
N VAL A 79 6.11 -5.70 48.12
CA VAL A 79 6.80 -6.72 47.34
C VAL A 79 5.92 -7.01 46.14
N SER A 80 6.20 -6.33 45.02
CA SER A 80 5.65 -6.73 43.72
C SER A 80 6.31 -8.06 43.33
N VAL A 81 5.70 -9.17 43.72
CA VAL A 81 6.05 -10.48 43.17
C VAL A 81 5.51 -10.51 41.74
N PRO A 82 6.36 -10.64 40.70
CA PRO A 82 5.84 -10.92 39.38
C PRO A 82 5.28 -12.33 39.45
N VAL A 83 3.96 -12.47 39.44
CA VAL A 83 3.32 -13.73 39.12
C VAL A 83 3.63 -13.98 37.65
N LYS A 84 4.79 -14.56 37.38
CA LYS A 84 5.04 -15.29 36.14
C LYS A 84 4.07 -16.46 36.16
N VAL A 85 2.90 -16.27 35.56
CA VAL A 85 2.16 -17.42 35.04
C VAL A 85 3.10 -18.05 34.01
N PRO A 86 3.62 -19.27 34.22
CA PRO A 86 4.43 -19.90 33.22
C PRO A 86 3.48 -20.25 32.08
N VAL A 87 3.50 -19.47 31.00
CA VAL A 87 2.98 -19.96 29.72
C VAL A 87 3.92 -21.08 29.34
N ASN A 88 3.50 -22.31 29.63
CA ASN A 88 4.23 -23.51 29.26
C ASN A 88 4.10 -23.65 27.73
N CYS A 89 4.91 -22.90 26.98
CA CYS A 89 5.01 -22.97 25.51
C CYS A 89 5.61 -24.29 25.02
N ALA A 90 5.77 -25.28 25.89
CA ALA A 90 6.48 -26.50 25.59
C ALA A 90 5.70 -27.47 24.69
N ASN A 91 4.44 -27.24 24.32
CA ASN A 91 3.69 -28.28 23.59
C ASN A 91 2.59 -27.80 22.64
N GLY A 92 2.86 -26.74 21.86
CA GLY A 92 1.93 -26.32 20.79
C GLY A 92 1.55 -27.47 19.84
N LEU A 93 2.47 -28.39 19.56
CA LEU A 93 2.19 -29.58 18.75
C LEU A 93 1.31 -30.59 19.48
N GLU A 94 1.47 -30.82 20.79
CA GLU A 94 0.56 -31.72 21.52
C GLU A 94 -0.83 -31.12 21.66
N VAL A 95 -0.95 -29.79 21.85
CA VAL A 95 -2.23 -29.09 21.81
C VAL A 95 -2.89 -29.29 20.44
N MET A 96 -2.15 -29.10 19.34
CA MET A 96 -2.69 -29.35 17.99
C MET A 96 -3.06 -30.82 17.76
N LYS A 97 -2.25 -31.77 18.23
CA LYS A 97 -2.59 -33.21 18.19
C LYS A 97 -3.86 -33.51 18.97
N SER A 98 -4.07 -32.87 20.13
CA SER A 98 -5.31 -33.00 20.91
C SER A 98 -6.54 -32.43 20.19
N MET A 99 -6.35 -31.46 19.29
CA MET A 99 -7.38 -30.91 18.39
C MET A 99 -7.59 -31.74 17.12
N GLY A 100 -6.88 -32.88 16.98
CA GLY A 100 -7.02 -33.79 15.84
C GLY A 100 -6.05 -33.54 14.69
N LEU A 101 -5.01 -32.70 14.85
CA LEU A 101 -3.93 -32.64 13.87
C LEU A 101 -3.15 -33.96 13.88
N VAL A 102 -3.40 -34.80 12.87
CA VAL A 102 -2.62 -36.01 12.60
C VAL A 102 -1.77 -35.72 11.36
N PRO A 103 -0.46 -35.43 11.52
CA PRO A 103 0.43 -35.24 10.38
C PRO A 103 0.40 -36.48 9.49
N ILE A 104 0.27 -36.27 8.18
CA ILE A 104 0.42 -37.35 7.21
C ILE A 104 1.91 -37.66 7.12
N ASP A 105 2.32 -38.81 7.65
CA ASP A 105 3.73 -39.20 7.64
C ASP A 105 4.11 -39.77 6.26
N ASN A 106 4.50 -38.86 5.35
CA ASN A 106 5.12 -39.20 4.08
C ASN A 106 6.06 -38.07 3.63
N ASP A 107 6.81 -38.32 2.56
CA ASP A 107 7.81 -37.36 2.08
C ASP A 107 7.23 -36.02 1.58
N ASP A 108 5.92 -35.96 1.29
CA ASP A 108 5.24 -34.80 0.74
C ASP A 108 4.67 -33.85 1.81
N PHE A 109 4.49 -34.32 3.06
CA PHE A 109 3.84 -33.57 4.14
C PHE A 109 4.73 -33.43 5.38
N LYS A 110 5.96 -32.94 5.17
CA LYS A 110 6.88 -32.60 6.26
C LYS A 110 6.59 -31.22 6.84
N THR A 111 7.06 -30.98 8.06
CA THR A 111 7.09 -29.65 8.67
C THR A 111 7.87 -28.69 7.77
N LEU A 112 7.33 -27.49 7.57
CA LEU A 112 7.95 -26.45 6.76
C LEU A 112 8.48 -25.35 7.67
N ASP A 113 9.70 -24.91 7.39
CA ASP A 113 10.22 -23.66 7.94
C ASP A 113 9.68 -22.48 7.15
N ARG A 114 9.57 -21.32 7.79
CA ARG A 114 9.21 -20.10 7.09
C ARG A 114 10.36 -19.71 6.16
N PRO A 115 10.09 -19.27 4.91
CA PRO A 115 11.12 -18.70 4.06
C PRO A 115 11.76 -17.47 4.71
N HIS A 116 13.08 -17.34 4.57
CA HIS A 116 13.87 -16.24 5.12
C HIS A 116 14.79 -15.67 4.04
N VAL A 117 14.77 -14.35 3.88
CA VAL A 117 15.69 -13.58 3.04
C VAL A 117 16.54 -12.73 3.98
N GLN A 118 17.81 -13.11 4.14
CA GLN A 118 18.71 -12.53 5.15
C GLN A 118 18.80 -10.99 5.03
N GLU A 119 18.87 -10.49 3.81
CA GLU A 119 18.95 -9.06 3.52
C GLU A 119 17.70 -8.29 3.95
N LEU A 120 16.53 -8.92 3.93
CA LEU A 120 15.29 -8.33 4.45
C LEU A 120 15.24 -8.42 5.96
N ASP A 121 15.62 -9.58 6.51
CA ASP A 121 15.66 -9.82 7.95
C ASP A 121 16.56 -8.80 8.66
N ASP A 122 17.69 -8.44 8.04
CA ASP A 122 18.63 -7.43 8.54
C ASP A 122 18.04 -6.00 8.59
N ILE A 123 17.02 -5.72 7.77
CA ILE A 123 16.37 -4.39 7.70
C ILE A 123 14.95 -4.38 8.29
N LEU A 124 14.47 -5.50 8.84
CA LEU A 124 13.16 -5.57 9.48
C LEU A 124 13.04 -4.52 10.60
N GLY A 125 12.01 -3.68 10.50
CA GLY A 125 11.76 -2.61 11.45
C GLY A 125 12.64 -1.36 11.26
N LEU A 126 13.60 -1.36 10.34
CA LEU A 126 14.40 -0.17 10.01
C LEU A 126 13.66 0.74 9.02
N ALA A 127 13.72 2.05 9.26
CA ALA A 127 13.07 3.06 8.44
C ALA A 127 14.06 3.74 7.51
N TRP A 128 13.70 3.83 6.23
CA TRP A 128 14.44 4.59 5.22
C TRP A 128 13.79 5.97 5.06
N PRO A 129 14.54 7.06 5.32
CA PRO A 129 14.01 8.41 5.19
C PRO A 129 13.51 8.72 3.77
N ALA A 130 12.41 9.45 3.67
CA ALA A 130 11.82 9.92 2.42
C ALA A 130 11.42 11.40 2.57
N LEU A 131 11.78 12.23 1.60
CA LEU A 131 11.55 13.67 1.66
C LEU A 131 12.18 14.30 2.93
N ASP A 132 11.51 15.23 3.58
CA ASP A 132 11.97 15.95 4.78
C ASP A 132 11.61 15.23 6.10
N HIS A 133 10.42 14.66 6.21
CA HIS A 133 9.92 14.02 7.45
C HIS A 133 9.31 12.62 7.25
N GLY A 134 9.24 12.15 6.00
CA GLY A 134 8.66 10.86 5.64
C GLY A 134 9.61 9.69 5.81
N PHE A 135 9.06 8.48 5.69
CA PHE A 135 9.86 7.26 5.62
C PHE A 135 9.09 6.10 4.98
N VAL A 136 9.84 5.06 4.59
CA VAL A 136 9.33 3.71 4.32
C VAL A 136 10.04 2.75 5.27
N ARG A 137 9.29 1.93 5.98
CA ARG A 137 9.81 0.94 6.92
C ARG A 137 9.25 -0.44 6.60
N LEU A 138 10.12 -1.43 6.47
CA LEU A 138 9.71 -2.83 6.32
C LEU A 138 9.18 -3.36 7.64
N ILE A 139 8.00 -3.97 7.63
CA ILE A 139 7.36 -4.52 8.83
C ILE A 139 7.33 -6.04 8.78
N ASP A 140 7.05 -6.59 7.60
CA ASP A 140 6.86 -8.01 7.41
C ASP A 140 6.89 -8.34 5.92
N TYR A 141 7.18 -9.59 5.59
CA TYR A 141 7.08 -10.13 4.24
C TYR A 141 6.75 -11.62 4.29
N MET A 142 6.19 -12.12 3.20
CA MET A 142 5.84 -13.53 3.02
C MET A 142 6.34 -13.99 1.66
N GLY A 143 7.06 -15.11 1.66
CA GLY A 143 7.60 -15.70 0.44
C GLY A 143 8.90 -15.03 -0.03
N ASP A 144 9.55 -15.71 -0.97
CA ASP A 144 10.79 -15.35 -1.63
C ASP A 144 10.72 -15.82 -3.10
N GLN A 145 11.82 -15.74 -3.83
CA GLN A 145 11.86 -16.22 -5.22
C GLN A 145 11.56 -17.72 -5.36
N GLU A 146 11.92 -18.54 -4.36
CA GLU A 146 11.61 -19.97 -4.34
C GLU A 146 10.11 -20.23 -4.21
N ALA A 147 9.38 -19.41 -3.45
CA ALA A 147 7.93 -19.50 -3.36
C ALA A 147 7.26 -19.29 -4.74
N ILE A 148 7.77 -18.38 -5.56
CA ILE A 148 7.29 -18.12 -6.92
C ILE A 148 7.57 -19.34 -7.82
N ILE A 149 8.79 -19.85 -7.78
CA ILE A 149 9.21 -21.03 -8.55
C ILE A 149 8.40 -22.26 -8.17
N GLN A 150 8.22 -22.49 -6.87
CA GLN A 150 7.41 -23.59 -6.34
C GLN A 150 5.98 -23.48 -6.87
N ALA A 151 5.35 -22.32 -6.75
CA ALA A 151 3.99 -22.09 -7.23
C ALA A 151 3.84 -22.32 -8.74
N ALA A 152 4.80 -21.86 -9.54
CA ALA A 152 4.83 -22.11 -10.97
C ALA A 152 4.98 -23.61 -11.28
N ARG A 153 5.86 -24.32 -10.55
CA ARG A 153 6.17 -25.75 -10.78
C ARG A 153 5.09 -26.72 -10.31
N VAL A 154 4.19 -26.33 -9.40
CA VAL A 154 2.98 -27.11 -9.11
C VAL A 154 2.18 -27.38 -10.40
N SER A 155 2.31 -26.50 -11.40
CA SER A 155 1.71 -26.68 -12.73
C SER A 155 2.52 -27.59 -13.69
N TYR A 156 3.80 -27.86 -13.41
CA TYR A 156 4.72 -28.57 -14.33
C TYR A 156 5.29 -29.89 -13.79
N GLY A 157 5.12 -30.21 -12.49
CA GLY A 157 5.60 -31.44 -11.84
C GLY A 157 7.04 -31.35 -11.30
N LYS A 158 7.43 -32.32 -10.44
CA LYS A 158 8.76 -32.39 -9.79
C LYS A 158 9.87 -32.71 -10.81
N GLY A 159 10.50 -31.70 -11.41
CA GLY A 159 11.72 -31.83 -12.23
C GLY A 159 13.01 -31.65 -11.41
N THR A 160 14.12 -32.22 -11.89
CA THR A 160 15.50 -32.02 -11.37
C THR A 160 15.99 -30.58 -11.59
N LYS A 161 16.83 -30.09 -10.68
CA LYS A 161 17.05 -28.65 -10.39
C LYS A 161 18.43 -28.15 -10.81
N SER A 162 18.52 -26.89 -11.26
CA SER A 162 19.72 -26.05 -11.21
C SER A 162 19.35 -24.56 -11.07
N VAL A 163 20.19 -23.77 -10.38
CA VAL A 163 19.96 -22.33 -10.14
C VAL A 163 19.76 -21.54 -11.45
N THR A 164 20.49 -21.90 -12.51
CA THR A 164 20.35 -21.26 -13.83
C THR A 164 18.97 -21.50 -14.47
N GLU A 165 18.34 -22.65 -14.20
CA GLU A 165 16.99 -22.97 -14.68
C GLU A 165 15.93 -22.16 -13.92
N ASP A 166 16.17 -21.83 -12.66
CA ASP A 166 15.26 -21.09 -11.79
C ASP A 166 15.16 -19.62 -12.20
N THR A 167 16.29 -18.92 -12.39
CA THR A 167 16.31 -17.54 -12.89
C THR A 167 15.69 -17.46 -14.29
N SER A 168 16.02 -18.42 -15.18
CA SER A 168 15.43 -18.51 -16.52
C SER A 168 13.91 -18.68 -16.48
N LEU A 169 13.39 -19.44 -15.51
CA LEU A 169 11.96 -19.62 -15.31
C LEU A 169 11.29 -18.32 -14.87
N LEU A 170 11.87 -17.59 -13.92
CA LEU A 170 11.34 -16.29 -13.45
C LEU A 170 11.25 -15.27 -14.60
N HIS A 171 12.31 -15.14 -15.40
CA HIS A 171 12.31 -14.30 -16.59
C HIS A 171 11.22 -14.72 -17.59
N TYR A 172 11.10 -16.03 -17.83
CA TYR A 172 10.07 -16.58 -18.72
C TYR A 172 8.66 -16.25 -18.22
N LEU A 173 8.37 -16.46 -16.94
CA LEU A 173 7.06 -16.18 -16.33
C LEU A 173 6.71 -14.70 -16.46
N TYR A 174 7.66 -13.81 -16.11
CA TYR A 174 7.44 -12.36 -16.14
C TYR A 174 7.15 -11.88 -17.56
N ARG A 175 8.02 -12.24 -18.52
CA ARG A 175 7.90 -11.84 -19.93
C ARG A 175 6.59 -12.31 -20.57
N ASN A 176 6.14 -13.52 -20.23
CA ASN A 176 4.88 -14.09 -20.74
C ASN A 176 3.65 -13.70 -19.91
N ARG A 177 3.80 -12.78 -18.94
CA ARG A 177 2.71 -12.29 -18.08
C ARG A 177 1.99 -13.40 -17.31
N HIS A 178 2.73 -14.44 -16.91
CA HIS A 178 2.24 -15.44 -15.98
C HIS A 178 2.34 -14.86 -14.56
N SER A 179 1.36 -14.05 -14.18
CA SER A 179 1.40 -13.23 -12.95
C SER A 179 1.07 -13.99 -11.66
N SER A 180 0.24 -15.03 -11.72
CA SER A 180 -0.27 -15.71 -10.51
C SER A 180 0.81 -16.30 -9.59
N PRO A 181 1.96 -16.83 -10.05
CA PRO A 181 3.02 -17.26 -9.14
C PRO A 181 3.63 -16.10 -8.33
N PHE A 182 3.66 -14.88 -8.90
CA PHE A 182 4.17 -13.70 -8.20
C PHE A 182 3.23 -13.24 -7.08
N GLU A 183 1.93 -13.50 -7.18
CA GLU A 183 0.95 -13.16 -6.12
C GLU A 183 1.14 -13.99 -4.83
N MET A 184 1.97 -15.03 -4.86
CA MET A 184 2.30 -15.86 -3.68
C MET A 184 3.29 -15.18 -2.72
N CYS A 185 3.84 -14.03 -3.11
CA CYS A 185 4.73 -13.22 -2.27
C CYS A 185 4.02 -11.93 -1.85
N GLU A 186 4.13 -11.54 -0.58
CA GLU A 186 3.53 -10.31 -0.05
C GLU A 186 4.51 -9.52 0.81
N ILE A 187 4.34 -8.20 0.86
CA ILE A 187 5.12 -7.29 1.70
C ILE A 187 4.20 -6.37 2.49
N LYS A 188 4.57 -6.05 3.74
CA LYS A 188 3.89 -5.10 4.61
C LYS A 188 4.85 -3.98 5.00
N LEU A 189 4.48 -2.75 4.64
CA LEU A 189 5.26 -1.54 4.89
C LEU A 189 4.53 -0.62 5.85
N HIS A 190 5.28 0.06 6.70
CA HIS A 190 4.83 1.24 7.44
C HIS A 190 5.38 2.48 6.73
N VAL A 191 4.50 3.35 6.27
CA VAL A 191 4.89 4.50 5.45
C VAL A 191 4.36 5.77 6.10
N LYS A 192 5.23 6.77 6.25
CA LYS A 192 4.87 8.14 6.62
C LYS A 192 5.04 9.04 5.41
N LEU A 193 3.97 9.71 5.02
CA LEU A 193 3.88 10.45 3.76
C LEU A 193 2.90 11.62 3.82
N PRO A 194 3.06 12.65 2.98
CA PRO A 194 2.10 13.75 2.91
C PRO A 194 0.74 13.29 2.36
N ILE A 195 -0.36 13.90 2.80
CA ILE A 195 -1.73 13.53 2.38
C ILE A 195 -1.89 13.59 0.85
N PHE A 196 -1.31 14.58 0.16
CA PHE A 196 -1.41 14.63 -1.32
C PHE A 196 -0.71 13.47 -2.03
N ILE A 197 0.28 12.83 -1.39
CA ILE A 197 0.93 11.61 -1.89
C ILE A 197 0.09 10.38 -1.56
N ALA A 198 -0.43 10.30 -0.32
CA ALA A 198 -1.35 9.24 0.09
C ALA A 198 -2.53 9.12 -0.88
N ARG A 199 -3.11 10.25 -1.32
CA ARG A 199 -4.22 10.28 -2.29
C ARG A 199 -3.88 9.73 -3.68
N GLN A 200 -2.62 9.82 -4.11
CA GLN A 200 -2.17 9.19 -5.36
C GLN A 200 -1.91 7.71 -5.18
N TRP A 201 -1.34 7.33 -4.03
CA TRP A 201 -0.97 5.97 -3.70
C TRP A 201 -2.20 5.08 -3.46
N ILE A 202 -3.23 5.57 -2.77
CA ILE A 202 -4.45 4.80 -2.46
C ILE A 202 -5.27 4.42 -3.71
N ARG A 203 -4.94 4.98 -4.88
CA ARG A 203 -5.56 4.59 -6.17
C ARG A 203 -5.18 3.17 -6.60
N HIS A 204 -4.16 2.58 -5.98
CA HIS A 204 -3.74 1.20 -6.18
C HIS A 204 -4.59 0.27 -5.30
N ARG A 205 -5.76 -0.09 -5.84
CA ARG A 205 -6.88 -0.74 -5.12
C ARG A 205 -6.64 -2.18 -4.69
N THR A 206 -5.61 -2.83 -5.21
CA THR A 206 -5.27 -4.24 -4.93
C THR A 206 -4.41 -4.41 -3.67
N ALA A 207 -4.11 -3.32 -2.97
CA ALA A 207 -3.42 -3.35 -1.69
C ALA A 207 -4.40 -3.22 -0.50
N SER A 208 -3.98 -3.72 0.65
CA SER A 208 -4.66 -3.50 1.94
C SER A 208 -4.01 -2.32 2.67
N VAL A 209 -4.82 -1.35 3.12
CA VAL A 209 -4.31 -0.13 3.75
C VAL A 209 -5.03 0.13 5.08
N ASN A 210 -4.27 0.50 6.10
CA ASN A 210 -4.80 1.02 7.35
C ASN A 210 -4.09 2.33 7.69
N GLU A 211 -4.83 3.44 7.57
CA GLU A 211 -4.31 4.80 7.75
C GLU A 211 -4.62 5.34 9.15
N TYR A 212 -3.68 6.12 9.68
CA TYR A 212 -3.85 6.91 10.86
C TYR A 212 -5.09 7.80 10.76
N SER A 213 -6.04 7.62 11.68
CA SER A 213 -7.31 8.34 11.64
C SER A 213 -7.25 9.60 12.49
N ALA A 214 -7.20 10.74 11.81
CA ALA A 214 -7.35 12.06 12.44
C ALA A 214 -8.75 12.32 13.05
N ARG A 215 -9.65 11.32 13.09
CA ARG A 215 -10.93 11.36 13.85
C ARG A 215 -10.70 11.00 15.31
N TYR A 216 -9.77 10.08 15.55
CA TYR A 216 -9.51 9.52 16.87
C TYR A 216 -8.25 10.09 17.49
N SER A 217 -7.35 10.64 16.67
CA SER A 217 -6.03 11.04 17.12
C SER A 217 -5.64 12.41 16.56
N LEU A 218 -4.70 13.08 17.23
CA LEU A 218 -4.16 14.36 16.80
C LEU A 218 -3.10 14.11 15.73
N LEU A 219 -3.14 14.88 14.64
CA LEU A 219 -2.07 14.84 13.66
C LEU A 219 -0.85 15.59 14.18
N ASP A 220 0.35 15.10 13.84
CA ASP A 220 1.61 15.73 14.22
C ASP A 220 1.80 17.08 13.50
N ASN A 221 2.52 17.99 14.12
CA ASN A 221 2.92 19.28 13.55
C ASN A 221 4.05 19.13 12.53
N GLU A 222 3.80 18.36 11.47
CA GLU A 222 4.77 18.02 10.44
C GLU A 222 4.16 18.15 9.05
N PHE A 223 4.82 18.93 8.20
CA PHE A 223 4.38 19.20 6.84
C PHE A 223 5.52 19.05 5.87
N TYR A 224 5.22 18.59 4.66
CA TYR A 224 6.20 18.56 3.59
C TYR A 224 6.46 19.95 3.04
N LEU A 225 7.74 20.31 2.99
CA LEU A 225 8.24 21.49 2.31
C LEU A 225 9.28 21.06 1.26
N PRO A 226 9.11 21.43 -0.03
CA PRO A 226 10.08 21.08 -1.05
C PRO A 226 11.40 21.83 -0.84
N THR A 227 12.51 21.23 -1.27
CA THR A 227 13.78 21.94 -1.40
C THR A 227 13.73 22.92 -2.58
N ALA A 228 14.55 23.98 -2.54
CA ALA A 228 14.50 25.04 -3.56
C ALA A 228 14.72 24.51 -4.99
N ASP A 229 15.57 23.49 -5.17
CA ASP A 229 15.84 22.84 -6.46
C ASP A 229 14.68 21.96 -6.97
N LYS A 230 13.61 21.82 -6.18
CA LYS A 230 12.39 21.09 -6.52
C LYS A 230 11.19 22.02 -6.77
N VAL A 231 11.35 23.32 -6.52
CA VAL A 231 10.34 24.33 -6.86
C VAL A 231 10.53 24.76 -8.31
N ALA A 232 9.55 24.44 -9.16
CA ALA A 232 9.66 24.62 -10.60
C ALA A 232 8.37 25.13 -11.22
N CYS A 233 8.49 25.76 -12.39
CA CYS A 233 7.37 26.13 -13.24
C CYS A 233 6.59 24.88 -13.72
N GLN A 234 5.40 25.10 -14.24
CA GLN A 234 4.66 24.08 -14.98
C GLN A 234 5.38 23.78 -16.30
N SER A 235 5.56 22.50 -16.65
CA SER A 235 6.12 22.11 -17.95
C SER A 235 5.17 22.48 -19.10
N THR A 236 5.74 22.99 -20.20
CA THR A 236 5.01 23.32 -21.44
C THR A 236 4.61 22.08 -22.24
N ASP A 237 5.44 21.05 -22.19
CA ASP A 237 5.29 19.83 -23.00
C ASP A 237 4.55 18.73 -22.22
N ASN A 238 4.73 18.70 -20.90
CA ASN A 238 4.04 17.79 -20.00
C ASN A 238 3.15 18.55 -19.01
N LYS A 239 1.85 18.66 -19.31
CA LYS A 239 0.87 19.33 -18.44
C LYS A 239 0.73 18.70 -17.04
N GLN A 240 1.32 17.54 -16.80
CA GLN A 240 1.32 16.85 -15.50
C GLN A 240 2.67 17.00 -14.76
N GLY A 241 3.68 17.61 -15.40
CA GLY A 241 5.05 17.64 -14.91
C GLY A 241 5.59 19.03 -14.59
N ARG A 242 6.75 19.05 -13.92
CA ARG A 242 7.53 20.26 -13.66
C ARG A 242 8.39 20.61 -14.88
N GLY A 243 8.49 21.89 -15.18
CA GLY A 243 9.43 22.49 -16.14
C GLY A 243 10.67 23.00 -15.43
N ASP A 244 11.12 24.19 -15.80
CA ASP A 244 12.34 24.78 -15.26
C ASP A 244 12.20 25.16 -13.77
N VAL A 245 13.27 24.92 -13.02
CA VAL A 245 13.39 25.31 -11.61
C VAL A 245 13.32 26.84 -11.51
N LEU A 246 12.58 27.34 -10.52
CA LEU A 246 12.48 28.78 -10.29
C LEU A 246 13.83 29.36 -9.84
N PRO A 247 14.11 30.65 -10.15
CA PRO A 247 15.18 31.39 -9.50
C PRO A 247 15.11 31.25 -7.98
N LEU A 248 16.27 31.17 -7.33
CA LEU A 248 16.37 30.82 -5.90
C LEU A 248 15.56 31.76 -5.00
N ASP A 249 15.57 33.06 -5.27
CA ASP A 249 14.79 34.07 -4.55
C ASP A 249 13.28 33.77 -4.58
N LYS A 250 12.75 33.46 -5.77
CA LYS A 250 11.34 33.09 -5.95
C LYS A 250 11.01 31.73 -5.33
N ALA A 251 11.91 30.75 -5.44
CA ALA A 251 11.72 29.45 -4.84
C ALA A 251 11.63 29.54 -3.31
N LEU A 252 12.49 30.36 -2.69
CA LEU A 252 12.45 30.62 -1.25
C LEU A 252 11.18 31.35 -0.82
N GLU A 253 10.68 32.29 -1.62
CA GLU A 253 9.40 32.96 -1.37
C GLU A 253 8.23 31.97 -1.40
N VAL A 254 8.20 31.06 -2.38
CA VAL A 254 7.19 29.98 -2.45
C VAL A 254 7.26 29.08 -1.22
N ILE A 255 8.46 28.63 -0.83
CA ILE A 255 8.65 27.78 0.37
C ILE A 255 8.19 28.51 1.63
N LYS A 256 8.45 29.82 1.73
CA LYS A 256 7.99 30.65 2.84
C LYS A 256 6.47 30.69 2.92
N ILE A 257 5.77 30.92 1.79
CA ILE A 257 4.30 30.90 1.74
C ILE A 257 3.76 29.55 2.21
N LEU A 258 4.30 28.43 1.69
CA LEU A 258 3.87 27.08 2.07
C LEU A 258 4.07 26.81 3.57
N ARG A 259 5.19 27.28 4.13
CA ARG A 259 5.49 27.15 5.56
C ARG A 259 4.52 27.98 6.41
N GLU A 260 4.38 29.27 6.12
CA GLU A 260 3.53 30.18 6.89
C GLU A 260 2.06 29.74 6.84
N ASP A 261 1.59 29.23 5.71
CA ASP A 261 0.23 28.68 5.59
C ASP A 261 0.03 27.41 6.41
N ALA A 262 0.99 26.48 6.38
CA ALA A 262 0.91 25.24 7.15
C ALA A 262 0.98 25.49 8.67
N GLU A 263 1.92 26.33 9.12
CA GLU A 263 2.10 26.70 10.52
C GLU A 263 0.87 27.45 11.05
N ARG A 264 0.34 28.40 10.28
CA ARG A 264 -0.88 29.15 10.65
C ARG A 264 -2.09 28.22 10.76
N ASN A 265 -2.32 27.38 9.75
CA ASN A 265 -3.45 26.46 9.77
C ASN A 265 -3.34 25.46 10.92
N TYR A 266 -2.14 24.98 11.24
CA TYR A 266 -1.95 24.08 12.37
C TYR A 266 -2.16 24.78 13.72
N ALA A 267 -1.71 26.02 13.89
CA ALA A 267 -2.00 26.81 15.09
C ALA A 267 -3.52 27.03 15.27
N ASP A 268 -4.23 27.29 14.17
CA ASP A 268 -5.70 27.37 14.17
C ASP A 268 -6.33 26.00 14.49
N TYR A 269 -5.77 24.89 14.01
CA TYR A 269 -6.21 23.53 14.33
C TYR A 269 -6.08 23.25 15.83
N GLU A 270 -4.93 23.56 16.44
CA GLU A 270 -4.72 23.42 17.89
C GLU A 270 -5.72 24.27 18.68
N LYS A 271 -5.95 25.52 18.24
CA LYS A 271 -6.94 26.40 18.86
C LYS A 271 -8.37 25.89 18.73
N LEU A 272 -8.75 25.31 17.58
CA LEU A 272 -10.06 24.71 17.38
C LEU A 272 -10.29 23.54 18.34
N LEU A 273 -9.26 22.72 18.59
CA LEU A 273 -9.36 21.55 19.47
C LEU A 273 -9.18 21.86 20.96
N ALA A 274 -8.50 22.94 21.31
CA ALA A 274 -8.30 23.32 22.69
C ALA A 274 -9.65 23.57 23.39
N PRO A 275 -9.79 23.21 24.68
CA PRO A 275 -11.03 23.48 25.40
C PRO A 275 -11.24 24.98 25.63
N GLU A 276 -12.47 25.39 25.92
CA GLU A 276 -12.83 26.81 26.08
C GLU A 276 -12.04 27.52 27.20
N ASP A 277 -11.71 26.81 28.28
CA ASP A 277 -10.94 27.33 29.41
C ASP A 277 -9.48 27.68 29.04
N GLN A 278 -8.98 27.14 27.92
CA GLN A 278 -7.69 27.43 27.30
C GLN A 278 -7.80 28.41 26.12
N LYS A 279 -8.91 29.15 26.02
CA LYS A 279 -9.23 30.07 24.91
C LYS A 279 -9.38 29.37 23.56
N GLY A 280 -9.72 28.08 23.56
CA GLY A 280 -10.05 27.31 22.38
C GLY A 280 -11.54 27.26 22.09
N PHE A 281 -11.96 26.34 21.22
CA PHE A 281 -13.35 26.19 20.75
C PHE A 281 -13.96 24.81 21.03
N ASP A 282 -13.20 23.88 21.62
CA ASP A 282 -13.62 22.49 21.91
C ASP A 282 -14.31 21.78 20.72
N VAL A 283 -13.82 22.05 19.52
CA VAL A 283 -14.37 21.47 18.27
C VAL A 283 -13.98 20.00 18.19
N ALA A 284 -14.93 19.15 17.80
CA ALA A 284 -14.65 17.73 17.56
C ALA A 284 -13.47 17.55 16.58
N ARG A 285 -12.57 16.61 16.89
CA ARG A 285 -11.35 16.32 16.08
C ARG A 285 -11.65 16.14 14.59
N GLU A 286 -12.81 15.57 14.27
CA GLU A 286 -13.20 15.35 12.88
C GLU A 286 -13.57 16.58 12.07
N LEU A 287 -13.99 17.64 12.75
CA LEU A 287 -14.24 18.93 12.14
C LEU A 287 -12.98 19.81 12.17
N GLY A 288 -12.24 19.80 13.29
CA GLY A 288 -11.04 20.63 13.46
C GLY A 288 -10.00 20.39 12.36
N ARG A 289 -9.77 19.12 11.99
CA ARG A 289 -8.77 18.75 10.98
C ARG A 289 -9.05 19.26 9.56
N ILE A 290 -10.27 19.75 9.26
CA ILE A 290 -10.65 20.16 7.90
C ILE A 290 -9.85 21.38 7.44
N ASN A 291 -9.28 22.17 8.37
CA ASN A 291 -8.43 23.31 8.01
C ASN A 291 -7.03 22.89 7.50
N LEU A 292 -6.59 21.66 7.78
CA LEU A 292 -5.21 21.25 7.57
C LEU A 292 -4.90 21.19 6.07
N THR A 293 -3.68 21.57 5.73
CA THR A 293 -3.20 21.61 4.36
C THR A 293 -2.88 20.20 3.85
N LEU A 294 -2.90 20.01 2.52
CA LEU A 294 -2.64 18.69 1.94
C LEU A 294 -1.19 18.20 2.11
N ASN A 295 -0.25 19.08 2.48
CA ASN A 295 1.14 18.74 2.76
C ASN A 295 1.37 18.23 4.19
N THR A 296 0.35 18.20 5.07
CA THR A 296 0.44 17.52 6.37
C THR A 296 0.78 16.05 6.20
N TYR A 297 1.64 15.53 7.07
CA TYR A 297 2.00 14.11 7.08
C TYR A 297 0.90 13.24 7.69
N THR A 298 0.72 12.07 7.10
CA THR A 298 -0.08 10.95 7.62
C THR A 298 0.80 9.69 7.65
N GLN A 299 0.32 8.64 8.29
CA GLN A 299 1.01 7.36 8.38
C GLN A 299 0.05 6.22 8.10
N TRP A 300 0.53 5.15 7.46
CA TRP A 300 -0.27 3.95 7.27
C TRP A 300 0.56 2.67 7.30
N TYR A 301 -0.13 1.56 7.55
CA TYR A 301 0.31 0.26 7.10
C TYR A 301 -0.22 0.00 5.70
N TRP A 302 0.65 -0.44 4.81
CA TRP A 302 0.34 -0.77 3.42
C TRP A 302 0.86 -2.18 3.12
N LYS A 303 -0.05 -3.11 2.82
CA LYS A 303 0.26 -4.51 2.47
C LYS A 303 -0.12 -4.77 1.02
N VAL A 304 0.77 -5.37 0.24
CA VAL A 304 0.52 -5.67 -1.18
C VAL A 304 1.27 -6.95 -1.58
N ASP A 305 0.72 -7.71 -2.53
CA ASP A 305 1.43 -8.80 -3.18
C ASP A 305 2.45 -8.30 -4.21
N LEU A 306 3.41 -9.16 -4.57
CA LEU A 306 4.52 -8.79 -5.44
C LEU A 306 4.08 -8.44 -6.87
N HIS A 307 3.06 -9.09 -7.44
CA HIS A 307 2.56 -8.72 -8.76
C HIS A 307 2.04 -7.27 -8.79
N ASN A 308 1.19 -6.92 -7.81
CA ASN A 308 0.62 -5.59 -7.70
C ASN A 308 1.66 -4.55 -7.25
N LEU A 309 2.67 -4.94 -6.48
CA LEU A 309 3.83 -4.10 -6.14
C LEU A 309 4.61 -3.71 -7.40
N LEU A 310 4.91 -4.68 -8.27
CA LEU A 310 5.63 -4.43 -9.53
C LEU A 310 4.82 -3.48 -10.42
N HIS A 311 3.51 -3.65 -10.50
CA HIS A 311 2.62 -2.70 -11.20
C HIS A 311 2.66 -1.30 -10.58
N PHE A 312 2.59 -1.18 -9.25
CA PHE A 312 2.73 0.08 -8.54
C PHE A 312 4.05 0.79 -8.91
N LEU A 313 5.17 0.07 -8.84
CA LEU A 313 6.49 0.61 -9.12
C LEU A 313 6.63 1.06 -10.58
N SER A 314 6.14 0.28 -11.54
CA SER A 314 6.15 0.67 -12.96
C SER A 314 5.41 1.99 -13.21
N LEU A 315 4.34 2.27 -12.46
CA LEU A 315 3.59 3.52 -12.58
C LEU A 315 4.15 4.69 -11.76
N ARG A 316 4.85 4.39 -10.66
CA ARG A 316 5.28 5.41 -9.68
C ARG A 316 6.76 5.77 -9.72
N ILE A 317 7.60 4.99 -10.40
CA ILE A 317 8.98 5.37 -10.72
C ILE A 317 9.05 6.22 -12.00
N ASP A 318 8.07 6.06 -12.89
CA ASP A 318 8.04 6.74 -14.17
C ASP A 318 8.16 8.27 -14.01
N SER A 319 8.91 8.90 -14.91
CA SER A 319 9.17 10.35 -14.91
C SER A 319 7.92 11.23 -14.97
N HIS A 320 6.79 10.72 -15.48
CA HIS A 320 5.50 11.42 -15.51
C HIS A 320 4.81 11.42 -14.14
N ALA A 321 5.14 10.49 -13.24
CA ALA A 321 4.63 10.53 -11.87
C ALA A 321 5.24 11.71 -11.12
N GLN A 322 4.48 12.29 -10.18
CA GLN A 322 4.95 13.41 -9.38
C GLN A 322 6.23 13.05 -8.61
N TYR A 323 7.22 13.95 -8.59
CA TYR A 323 8.54 13.73 -7.98
C TYR A 323 8.47 13.07 -6.59
N GLU A 324 7.61 13.59 -5.73
CA GLU A 324 7.50 13.11 -4.35
C GLU A 324 7.10 11.63 -4.26
N ILE A 325 6.12 11.15 -5.03
CA ILE A 325 5.77 9.71 -5.02
C ILE A 325 6.87 8.85 -5.63
N ARG A 326 7.67 9.40 -6.56
CA ARG A 326 8.84 8.70 -7.12
C ARG A 326 9.89 8.43 -6.05
N VAL A 327 10.11 9.35 -5.11
CA VAL A 327 11.07 9.15 -3.99
C VAL A 327 10.69 7.92 -3.17
N TYR A 328 9.41 7.76 -2.83
CA TYR A 328 8.92 6.57 -2.14
C TYR A 328 9.06 5.31 -2.99
N ALA A 329 8.69 5.38 -4.27
CA ALA A 329 8.77 4.25 -5.17
C ALA A 329 10.23 3.78 -5.38
N GLN A 330 11.20 4.71 -5.41
CA GLN A 330 12.63 4.41 -5.49
C GLN A 330 13.15 3.70 -4.24
N ILE A 331 12.67 4.08 -3.05
CA ILE A 331 13.02 3.39 -1.80
C ILE A 331 12.46 1.96 -1.83
N ILE A 332 11.19 1.80 -2.20
CA ILE A 332 10.54 0.48 -2.29
C ILE A 332 11.19 -0.40 -3.35
N SER A 333 11.64 0.18 -4.46
CA SER A 333 12.40 -0.52 -5.51
C SER A 333 13.71 -1.10 -4.99
N LYS A 334 14.42 -0.39 -4.11
CA LYS A 334 15.61 -0.91 -3.45
C LYS A 334 15.28 -2.06 -2.49
N ILE A 335 14.18 -1.99 -1.76
CA ILE A 335 13.67 -3.10 -0.92
C ILE A 335 13.31 -4.31 -1.79
N LEU A 336 12.63 -4.10 -2.91
CA LEU A 336 12.30 -5.15 -3.88
C LEU A 336 13.56 -5.87 -4.40
N LYS A 337 14.63 -5.11 -4.70
CA LYS A 337 15.90 -5.67 -5.15
C LYS A 337 16.57 -6.56 -4.10
N LEU A 338 16.44 -6.22 -2.82
CA LEU A 338 16.91 -7.05 -1.72
C LEU A 338 16.04 -8.30 -1.52
N TRP A 339 14.74 -8.21 -1.81
CA TRP A 339 13.78 -9.27 -1.56
C TRP A 339 13.79 -10.39 -2.59
N VAL A 340 13.73 -10.01 -3.88
CA VAL A 340 13.57 -10.93 -5.00
C VAL A 340 14.44 -10.46 -6.18
N PRO A 341 15.78 -10.59 -6.09
CA PRO A 341 16.72 -9.99 -7.05
C PRO A 341 16.48 -10.46 -8.49
N ASP A 342 16.25 -11.74 -8.73
CA ASP A 342 16.00 -12.28 -10.07
C ASP A 342 14.67 -11.73 -10.67
N VAL A 343 13.67 -11.51 -9.82
CA VAL A 343 12.41 -10.88 -10.24
C VAL A 343 12.60 -9.40 -10.52
N PHE A 344 13.44 -8.72 -9.73
CA PHE A 344 13.80 -7.33 -9.96
C PHE A 344 14.48 -7.17 -11.33
N GLU A 345 15.42 -8.05 -11.68
CA GLU A 345 16.09 -8.07 -12.99
C GLU A 345 15.09 -8.29 -14.13
N ALA A 346 14.19 -9.28 -14.00
CA ALA A 346 13.15 -9.52 -14.99
C ALA A 346 12.19 -8.33 -15.15
N TRP A 347 11.79 -7.69 -14.05
CA TRP A 347 10.94 -6.49 -14.08
C TRP A 347 11.65 -5.29 -14.72
N GLU A 348 12.93 -5.11 -14.41
CA GLU A 348 13.76 -4.04 -14.99
C GLU A 348 13.84 -4.17 -16.51
N GLU A 349 14.20 -5.37 -16.99
CA GLU A 349 14.34 -5.69 -18.42
C GLU A 349 13.01 -5.57 -19.17
N TYR A 350 11.97 -6.27 -18.70
CA TYR A 350 10.75 -6.48 -19.49
C TYR A 350 9.63 -5.47 -19.19
N SER A 351 9.76 -4.63 -18.15
CA SER A 351 8.76 -3.61 -17.82
C SER A 351 9.34 -2.21 -17.66
N LEU A 352 10.32 -2.01 -16.76
CA LEU A 352 10.78 -0.67 -16.41
C LEU A 352 11.51 0.01 -17.57
N GLN A 353 12.44 -0.72 -18.19
CA GLN A 353 13.27 -0.22 -19.29
C GLN A 353 12.70 -0.59 -20.67
N ALA A 354 11.77 -1.56 -20.72
CA ALA A 354 11.06 -1.92 -21.94
C ALA A 354 10.17 -0.79 -22.48
N LYS A 355 10.00 -0.76 -23.80
CA LYS A 355 9.04 0.12 -24.48
C LYS A 355 8.02 -0.70 -25.26
N THR A 356 6.77 -0.27 -25.20
CA THR A 356 5.69 -0.86 -25.99
C THR A 356 5.59 -0.13 -27.33
N PHE A 357 5.46 -0.91 -28.40
CA PHE A 357 5.21 -0.39 -29.74
C PHE A 357 3.75 -0.66 -30.11
N SER A 358 3.07 0.36 -30.61
CA SER A 358 1.74 0.21 -31.20
C SER A 358 1.78 -0.66 -32.46
N LYS A 359 0.63 -1.20 -32.86
CA LYS A 359 0.47 -1.97 -34.11
C LYS A 359 1.10 -1.25 -35.32
N SER A 360 0.88 0.06 -35.44
CA SER A 360 1.42 0.86 -36.55
C SER A 360 2.94 1.03 -36.49
N GLN A 361 3.50 1.22 -35.28
CA GLN A 361 4.95 1.32 -35.08
C GLN A 361 5.64 -0.02 -35.39
N ILE A 362 5.05 -1.15 -34.97
CA ILE A 362 5.53 -2.48 -35.35
C ILE A 362 5.55 -2.62 -36.87
N ALA A 363 4.48 -2.25 -37.59
CA ALA A 363 4.45 -2.32 -39.05
C ALA A 363 5.55 -1.49 -39.73
N VAL A 364 5.91 -0.33 -39.18
CA VAL A 364 7.04 0.47 -39.65
C VAL A 364 8.37 -0.26 -39.40
N LEU A 365 8.57 -0.83 -38.21
CA LEU A 365 9.78 -1.61 -37.90
C LEU A 365 9.96 -2.80 -38.86
N ARG A 366 8.86 -3.50 -39.21
CA ARG A 366 8.92 -4.59 -40.21
C ARG A 366 9.40 -4.10 -41.57
N LYS A 367 8.94 -2.93 -42.02
CA LYS A 367 9.39 -2.32 -43.28
C LYS A 367 10.86 -1.92 -43.23
N ILE A 368 11.32 -1.36 -42.11
CA ILE A 368 12.74 -1.03 -41.90
C ILE A 368 13.59 -2.30 -41.97
N LEU A 369 13.16 -3.38 -41.30
CA LEU A 369 13.88 -4.67 -41.34
C LEU A 369 13.91 -5.26 -42.75
N ALA A 370 12.79 -5.25 -43.47
CA ALA A 370 12.73 -5.71 -44.85
C ALA A 370 13.62 -4.87 -45.78
N PHE A 371 13.73 -3.56 -45.54
CA PHE A 371 14.66 -2.70 -46.26
C PHE A 371 16.12 -3.05 -45.94
N ALA A 372 16.46 -3.27 -44.67
CA ALA A 372 17.80 -3.68 -44.24
C ALA A 372 18.21 -5.03 -44.84
N GLN A 373 17.29 -6.00 -44.92
CA GLN A 373 17.52 -7.28 -45.58
C GLN A 373 17.80 -7.11 -47.08
N LYS A 374 17.04 -6.25 -47.77
CA LYS A 374 17.33 -5.89 -49.18
C LYS A 374 18.69 -5.19 -49.36
N ALA A 375 19.14 -4.46 -48.34
CA ALA A 375 20.44 -3.81 -48.31
C ALA A 375 21.60 -4.75 -47.93
N GLY A 376 21.32 -6.03 -47.62
CA GLY A 376 22.34 -7.06 -47.41
C GLY A 376 22.39 -7.66 -46.01
N LEU A 377 21.55 -7.23 -45.05
CA LEU A 377 21.52 -7.83 -43.71
C LEU A 377 20.97 -9.26 -43.78
N SER A 378 21.83 -10.25 -43.58
CA SER A 378 21.46 -11.66 -43.54
C SER A 378 20.80 -12.06 -42.21
N GLU A 379 20.04 -13.15 -42.23
CA GLU A 379 19.43 -13.69 -41.02
C GLU A 379 20.47 -14.20 -40.01
N GLN A 380 21.61 -14.70 -40.51
CA GLN A 380 22.73 -15.13 -39.66
C GLN A 380 23.35 -13.94 -38.92
N GLU A 381 23.60 -12.83 -39.62
CA GLU A 381 24.10 -11.60 -39.00
C GLU A 381 23.13 -11.09 -37.94
N LEU A 382 21.82 -11.03 -38.25
CA LEU A 382 20.81 -10.63 -37.27
C LEU A 382 20.84 -11.53 -36.02
N THR A 383 20.97 -12.85 -36.21
CA THR A 383 21.08 -13.80 -35.09
C THR A 383 22.34 -13.56 -34.27
N GLN A 384 23.47 -13.31 -34.93
CA GLN A 384 24.74 -13.02 -34.29
C GLN A 384 24.67 -11.72 -33.48
N TYR A 385 24.04 -10.67 -34.02
CA TYR A 385 23.82 -9.42 -33.30
C TYR A 385 22.96 -9.62 -32.04
N LEU A 386 21.86 -10.37 -32.14
CA LEU A 386 21.04 -10.72 -30.97
C LEU A 386 21.87 -11.43 -29.90
N GLN A 387 22.68 -12.42 -30.29
CA GLN A 387 23.55 -13.16 -29.36
C GLN A 387 24.60 -12.27 -28.70
N ILE A 388 25.19 -11.32 -29.44
CA ILE A 388 26.15 -10.33 -28.90
C ILE A 388 25.47 -9.44 -27.85
N GLN A 389 24.21 -9.07 -28.08
CA GLN A 389 23.41 -8.28 -27.16
C GLN A 389 22.77 -9.10 -26.01
N GLY A 390 23.16 -10.38 -25.86
CA GLY A 390 22.65 -11.23 -24.78
C GLY A 390 21.31 -11.92 -25.06
N VAL A 391 20.62 -11.58 -26.16
CA VAL A 391 19.35 -12.17 -26.57
C VAL A 391 19.60 -13.51 -27.27
N LYS A 392 19.31 -14.63 -26.58
CA LYS A 392 19.72 -15.99 -27.04
C LYS A 392 18.58 -17.01 -27.00
N GLY A 393 18.82 -18.16 -27.64
CA GLY A 393 17.97 -19.34 -27.51
C GLY A 393 16.50 -19.13 -27.90
N ARG A 394 15.58 -19.38 -26.97
CA ARG A 394 14.13 -19.20 -27.18
C ARG A 394 13.77 -17.73 -27.35
N GLU A 395 14.38 -16.83 -26.58
CA GLU A 395 14.09 -15.40 -26.62
C GLU A 395 14.43 -14.77 -27.96
N ALA A 396 15.60 -15.11 -28.52
CA ALA A 396 15.98 -14.64 -29.86
C ALA A 396 14.98 -15.08 -30.94
N ARG A 397 14.41 -16.29 -30.81
CA ARG A 397 13.39 -16.78 -31.74
C ARG A 397 12.08 -16.01 -31.59
N GLU A 398 11.58 -15.86 -30.38
CA GLU A 398 10.36 -15.08 -30.12
C GLU A 398 10.50 -13.61 -30.58
N PHE A 399 11.66 -13.00 -30.40
CA PHE A 399 11.93 -11.66 -30.89
C PHE A 399 11.90 -11.57 -32.42
N LYS A 400 12.50 -12.54 -33.12
CA LYS A 400 12.41 -12.63 -34.58
C LYS A 400 10.97 -12.82 -35.04
N ASP A 401 10.21 -13.69 -34.37
CA ASP A 401 8.81 -13.94 -34.69
C ASP A 401 7.96 -12.66 -34.53
N LEU A 402 8.21 -11.86 -33.49
CA LEU A 402 7.56 -10.55 -33.30
C LEU A 402 7.81 -9.58 -34.47
N LEU A 403 9.01 -9.61 -35.04
CA LEU A 403 9.42 -8.73 -36.13
C LEU A 403 9.00 -9.24 -37.51
N ILE A 404 8.91 -10.56 -37.71
CA ILE A 404 8.70 -11.15 -39.04
C ILE A 404 7.24 -11.63 -39.23
N GLY A 405 6.60 -12.20 -38.20
CA GLY A 405 5.22 -12.71 -38.25
C GLY A 405 4.19 -11.63 -37.97
#